data_AF-A0A0J7L3M8-F1
#
_entry.id   AF-A0A0J7L3M8-F1
#
_cell.length_a   1.000
_cell.length_b   1.000
_cell.length_c   1.000
_cell.angle_alpha   90.00
_cell.angle_beta   90.00
_cell.angle_gamma   90.00
#
_symmetry.space_group_name_H-M   'P 1'
#
loop_
_entity.id
_entity.type
_entity.pdbx_description
1 polymer ?
#
loop_
_entity_poly.entity_id
_entity_poly.type
_entity_poly.pdbx_seq_one_letter_code
_entity_poly.pdbx_strand_id
1 'polypeptide(L)'
;MKILGKNEDIEADPSTLNTTTWQEYSLLTSVGTPVFDHRSSRENETRVTEDKLLGVAGTDVPIDDIRKLTLPYKLGVNGYAFIVSNNGYVILHPDLRPVSKGQLKLNYNSVDLTEVEILDDGRGPRNPGPEILELRSALVDHKRGSMKGIPVKLHYDDNRRVILERRDYFYAPLPGTPFGLAVAIPNYGTTWIKVRNNNISCPSLNSIASD
;
A
#
# COMPACT_ATOMS: atom_id res chain seq x y z
N MET A 1 20.13 -22.30 -55.66
CA MET A 1 21.07 -21.19 -55.95
C MET A 1 20.27 -20.00 -56.46
N LYS A 2 19.93 -19.06 -55.58
CA LYS A 2 19.59 -17.66 -55.87
C LYS A 2 19.76 -16.90 -54.55
N ILE A 3 20.67 -15.94 -54.54
CA ILE A 3 21.03 -15.08 -53.41
C ILE A 3 20.70 -13.63 -53.80
N LEU A 4 20.52 -12.80 -52.77
CA LEU A 4 20.28 -11.35 -52.70
C LEU A 4 18.81 -10.93 -52.87
N GLY A 5 18.21 -10.17 -51.95
CA GLY A 5 18.72 -9.51 -50.75
C GLY A 5 17.98 -8.17 -50.57
N LYS A 6 17.57 -7.85 -49.34
CA LYS A 6 17.57 -6.48 -48.81
C LYS A 6 17.11 -6.52 -47.35
N ASN A 7 18.01 -6.06 -46.48
CA ASN A 7 17.68 -5.60 -45.15
C ASN A 7 16.87 -4.32 -45.32
N GLU A 8 15.65 -4.30 -44.77
CA GLU A 8 14.97 -3.06 -44.45
C GLU A 8 14.71 -3.12 -42.94
N ASP A 9 15.60 -2.45 -42.22
CA ASP A 9 15.41 -2.07 -40.83
C ASP A 9 14.19 -1.14 -40.79
N ILE A 10 13.01 -1.72 -40.59
CA ILE A 10 11.82 -0.93 -40.29
C ILE A 10 11.94 -0.57 -38.82
N GLU A 11 12.42 0.65 -38.61
CA GLU A 11 12.29 1.44 -37.39
C GLU A 11 10.83 1.32 -36.92
N ALA A 12 10.58 0.36 -36.04
CA ALA A 12 9.25 0.08 -35.55
C ALA A 12 8.80 1.28 -34.73
N ASP A 13 7.78 1.99 -35.22
CA ASP A 13 7.13 3.06 -34.50
C ASP A 13 6.72 2.52 -33.11
N PRO A 14 7.23 3.10 -32.00
CA PRO A 14 6.91 2.65 -30.65
C PRO A 14 5.41 2.72 -30.33
N SER A 15 4.61 3.35 -31.18
CA SER A 15 3.14 3.35 -31.10
C SER A 15 2.47 2.01 -31.46
N THR A 16 3.20 1.07 -32.11
CA THR A 16 2.67 -0.22 -32.57
C THR A 16 3.02 -1.41 -31.68
N LEU A 17 3.63 -1.16 -30.51
CA LEU A 17 3.94 -2.20 -29.52
C LEU A 17 2.67 -2.68 -28.82
N ASN A 18 2.11 -3.80 -29.31
CA ASN A 18 1.25 -4.77 -28.62
C ASN A 18 0.30 -4.21 -27.54
N THR A 19 -0.96 -3.98 -27.90
CA THR A 19 -2.08 -3.69 -26.97
C THR A 19 -2.53 -4.90 -26.14
N THR A 20 -1.67 -5.91 -25.95
CA THR A 20 -1.82 -6.95 -24.92
C THR A 20 -0.97 -6.61 -23.71
N THR A 21 -1.02 -5.35 -23.28
CA THR A 21 -0.60 -4.99 -21.93
C THR A 21 -1.58 -5.66 -20.99
N TRP A 22 -1.14 -6.76 -20.35
CA TRP A 22 -1.87 -7.38 -19.25
C TRP A 22 -2.37 -6.29 -18.32
N GLN A 23 -3.69 -6.20 -18.15
CA GLN A 23 -4.30 -5.20 -17.29
C GLN A 23 -3.73 -5.40 -15.88
N GLU A 24 -2.85 -4.48 -15.46
CA GLU A 24 -2.23 -4.52 -14.16
C GLU A 24 -3.34 -4.28 -13.13
N TYR A 25 -3.69 -5.32 -12.37
CA TYR A 25 -4.71 -5.20 -11.34
C TYR A 25 -4.19 -4.26 -10.25
N SER A 26 -4.72 -3.03 -10.21
CA SER A 26 -4.46 -2.09 -9.14
C SER A 26 -5.57 -2.15 -8.10
N LEU A 27 -5.19 -2.12 -6.82
CA LEU A 27 -6.13 -2.10 -5.70
C LEU A 27 -6.59 -0.67 -5.43
N LEU A 28 -7.87 -0.52 -5.10
CA LEU A 28 -8.52 0.75 -4.79
C LEU A 28 -9.39 0.60 -3.53
N THR A 29 -9.52 1.70 -2.80
CA THR A 29 -10.44 1.82 -1.66
C THR A 29 -11.43 2.93 -1.95
N SER A 30 -12.71 2.63 -1.83
CA SER A 30 -13.79 3.59 -2.06
C SER A 30 -14.35 4.09 -0.73
N VAL A 31 -14.60 5.41 -0.64
CA VAL A 31 -15.34 6.02 0.48
C VAL A 31 -16.71 6.42 -0.03
N GLY A 32 -17.77 5.97 0.65
CA GLY A 32 -19.16 6.25 0.28
C GLY A 32 -19.90 7.06 1.34
N THR A 33 -20.70 8.04 0.91
CA THR A 33 -21.59 8.83 1.78
C THR A 33 -23.03 8.78 1.25
N PRO A 34 -24.02 8.40 2.08
CA PRO A 34 -25.43 8.40 1.66
C PRO A 34 -25.96 9.83 1.48
N VAL A 35 -26.85 10.01 0.51
CA VAL A 35 -27.49 11.29 0.19
C VAL A 35 -28.98 11.18 0.49
N PHE A 36 -29.50 12.07 1.33
CA PHE A 36 -30.91 12.09 1.74
C PHE A 36 -31.65 13.32 1.18
N ASP A 37 -32.93 13.17 0.88
CA ASP A 37 -33.83 14.25 0.48
C ASP A 37 -34.40 14.93 1.73
N HIS A 38 -33.96 16.15 2.02
CA HIS A 38 -34.41 16.91 3.18
C HIS A 38 -35.56 17.88 2.83
N ARG A 39 -36.55 17.43 2.05
CA ARG A 39 -37.74 18.25 1.75
C ARG A 39 -38.60 18.42 3.00
N SER A 40 -38.49 19.60 3.62
CA SER A 40 -39.43 20.05 4.65
C SER A 40 -40.75 20.43 4.00
N SER A 41 -41.77 19.58 4.12
CA SER A 41 -43.14 19.95 3.76
C SER A 41 -43.56 21.11 4.65
N ARG A 42 -43.68 22.31 4.08
CA ARG A 42 -44.05 23.53 4.81
C ARG A 42 -45.56 23.65 5.06
N GLU A 43 -46.32 22.63 4.70
CA GLU A 43 -47.79 22.60 4.83
C GLU A 43 -48.21 21.38 5.67
N ASN A 44 -48.85 21.68 6.80
CA ASN A 44 -49.59 20.80 7.73
C ASN A 44 -48.78 19.97 8.76
N GLU A 45 -48.66 20.55 9.96
CA GLU A 45 -48.76 20.01 11.34
C GLU A 45 -48.50 18.52 11.67
N THR A 46 -47.73 17.78 10.89
CA THR A 46 -47.06 16.55 11.34
C THR A 46 -45.62 16.60 10.86
N ARG A 47 -44.69 16.88 11.78
CA ARG A 47 -43.25 16.92 11.51
C ARG A 47 -42.71 15.51 11.33
N VAL A 48 -43.17 14.80 10.31
CA VAL A 48 -42.51 13.59 9.81
C VAL A 48 -41.57 14.05 8.71
N THR A 49 -40.33 14.38 9.08
CA THR A 49 -39.26 14.51 8.10
C THR A 49 -38.93 13.10 7.60
N GLU A 50 -39.59 12.66 6.54
CA GLU A 50 -39.17 11.45 5.84
C GLU A 50 -37.88 11.77 5.07
N ASP A 51 -36.74 11.64 5.73
CA ASP A 51 -35.42 11.74 5.10
C ASP A 51 -35.24 10.55 4.15
N LYS A 52 -35.77 10.68 2.93
CA LYS A 52 -35.73 9.63 1.91
C LYS A 52 -34.32 9.51 1.33
N LEU A 53 -33.75 8.31 1.36
CA LEU A 53 -32.46 8.03 0.71
C LEU A 53 -32.60 8.20 -0.81
N LEU A 54 -31.80 9.11 -1.38
CA LEU A 54 -31.69 9.33 -2.83
C LEU A 54 -30.65 8.42 -3.47
N GLY A 55 -29.54 8.17 -2.78
CA GLY A 55 -28.44 7.35 -3.28
C GLY A 55 -27.18 7.43 -2.43
N VAL A 56 -26.05 7.00 -2.99
CA VAL A 56 -24.72 7.03 -2.34
C VAL A 56 -23.74 7.70 -3.29
N ALA A 57 -23.04 8.73 -2.79
CA ALA A 57 -21.91 9.33 -3.49
C ALA A 57 -20.63 8.61 -3.05
N GLY A 58 -19.79 8.19 -4.00
CA GLY A 58 -18.55 7.47 -3.73
C GLY A 58 -17.34 8.13 -4.40
N THR A 59 -16.19 8.09 -3.72
CA THR A 59 -14.89 8.48 -4.28
C THR A 59 -13.90 7.33 -4.10
N ASP A 60 -13.19 6.99 -5.17
CA ASP A 60 -12.17 5.94 -5.19
C ASP A 60 -10.78 6.53 -4.94
N VAL A 61 -10.00 5.83 -4.11
CA VAL A 61 -8.60 6.16 -3.79
C VAL A 61 -7.72 4.96 -4.16
N PRO A 62 -6.79 5.12 -5.11
CA PRO A 62 -5.81 4.08 -5.43
C PRO A 62 -4.90 3.80 -4.22
N ILE A 63 -4.62 2.52 -3.95
CA ILE A 63 -3.70 2.12 -2.87
C ILE A 63 -2.28 2.64 -3.13
N ASP A 64 -1.89 2.79 -4.41
CA ASP A 64 -0.60 3.32 -4.80
C ASP A 64 -0.39 4.77 -4.35
N ASP A 65 -1.45 5.58 -4.31
CA ASP A 65 -1.37 6.95 -3.82
C ASP A 65 -1.23 7.00 -2.30
N ILE A 66 -1.92 6.09 -1.60
CA ILE A 66 -1.74 5.91 -0.14
C ILE A 66 -0.30 5.47 0.17
N ARG A 67 0.26 4.56 -0.63
CA ARG A 67 1.65 4.10 -0.49
C ARG A 67 2.67 5.23 -0.65
N LYS A 68 2.42 6.21 -1.53
CA LYS A 68 3.31 7.38 -1.66
C LYS A 68 3.30 8.23 -0.39
N LEU A 69 2.16 8.33 0.29
CA LEU A 69 2.01 9.08 1.54
C LEU A 69 2.74 8.45 2.74
N THR A 70 3.05 7.15 2.70
CA THR A 70 3.82 6.49 3.77
C THR A 70 5.32 6.78 3.73
N LEU A 71 5.80 7.52 2.71
CA LEU A 71 7.18 8.00 2.58
C LEU A 71 8.25 6.90 2.79
N PRO A 72 8.25 5.82 2.00
CA PRO A 72 9.16 4.67 2.19
C PRO A 72 10.64 5.07 2.19
N TYR A 73 11.02 6.09 1.42
CA TYR A 73 12.40 6.58 1.37
C TYR A 73 12.91 7.14 2.72
N LYS A 74 12.02 7.51 3.65
CA LYS A 74 12.40 7.96 5.00
C LYS A 74 12.55 6.80 5.99
N LEU A 75 11.93 5.65 5.71
CA LEU A 75 11.94 4.49 6.61
C LEU A 75 13.24 3.66 6.49
N GLY A 76 13.99 3.85 5.41
CA GLY A 76 15.21 3.10 5.10
C GLY A 76 14.94 1.84 4.26
N VAL A 77 16.01 1.14 3.87
CA VAL A 77 15.96 0.06 2.88
C VAL A 77 15.04 -1.10 3.27
N ASN A 78 15.03 -1.44 4.57
CA ASN A 78 14.24 -2.56 5.11
C ASN A 78 13.11 -2.10 6.04
N GLY A 79 12.86 -0.78 6.10
CA GLY A 79 11.73 -0.22 6.83
C GLY A 79 10.51 -0.09 5.93
N TYR A 80 9.34 -0.46 6.43
CA TYR A 80 8.08 -0.38 5.68
C TYR A 80 6.93 0.00 6.61
N ALA A 81 5.92 0.60 6.01
CA ALA A 81 4.66 0.88 6.66
C ALA A 81 3.58 -0.03 6.08
N PHE A 82 2.65 -0.43 6.92
CA PHE A 82 1.49 -1.21 6.53
C PHE A 82 0.23 -0.70 7.23
N ILE A 83 -0.89 -0.90 6.57
CA ILE A 83 -2.20 -0.42 7.04
C ILE A 83 -3.11 -1.62 7.22
N VAL A 84 -3.77 -1.67 8.37
CA VAL A 84 -4.67 -2.75 8.77
C VAL A 84 -6.06 -2.18 9.06
N SER A 85 -7.09 -2.90 8.64
CA SER A 85 -8.48 -2.60 8.97
C SER A 85 -8.85 -3.01 10.40
N ASN A 86 -9.99 -2.52 10.88
CA ASN A 86 -10.61 -2.94 12.14
C ASN A 86 -10.88 -4.46 12.23
N ASN A 87 -10.85 -5.21 11.13
CA ASN A 87 -11.03 -6.66 11.12
C ASN A 87 -9.69 -7.44 11.16
N GLY A 88 -8.55 -6.75 11.06
CA GLY A 88 -7.23 -7.38 10.92
C GLY A 88 -6.78 -7.58 9.47
N TYR A 89 -7.62 -7.24 8.49
CA TYR A 89 -7.25 -7.34 7.07
C TYR A 89 -6.25 -6.26 6.67
N VAL A 90 -5.24 -6.69 5.92
CA VAL A 90 -4.17 -5.83 5.43
C VAL A 90 -4.62 -5.14 4.14
N ILE A 91 -4.55 -3.81 4.14
CA ILE A 91 -4.88 -2.97 2.98
C ILE A 91 -3.62 -2.66 2.18
N LEU A 92 -2.52 -2.38 2.89
CA LEU A 92 -1.23 -2.04 2.31
C LEU A 92 -0.15 -2.80 3.08
N HIS A 93 0.66 -3.60 2.37
CA HIS A 93 1.87 -4.23 2.90
C HIS A 93 2.78 -4.64 1.73
N PRO A 94 4.13 -4.59 1.86
CA PRO A 94 5.04 -4.98 0.77
C PRO A 94 4.84 -6.42 0.27
N ASP A 95 4.54 -7.35 1.18
CA ASP A 95 4.29 -8.76 0.85
C ASP A 95 2.83 -9.10 0.49
N LEU A 96 1.93 -8.10 0.42
CA LEU A 96 0.57 -8.34 -0.04
C LEU A 96 0.56 -8.58 -1.57
N ARG A 97 0.29 -9.82 -1.98
CA ARG A 97 0.23 -10.22 -3.40
C ARG A 97 -1.20 -10.53 -3.83
N PRO A 98 -1.92 -9.58 -4.46
CA PRO A 98 -3.32 -9.80 -4.87
C PRO A 98 -3.44 -10.70 -6.11
N VAL A 99 -2.42 -10.72 -6.97
CA VAL A 99 -2.42 -11.47 -8.23
C VAL A 99 -1.50 -12.69 -8.13
N SER A 100 -1.98 -13.83 -8.61
CA SER A 100 -1.21 -15.07 -8.74
C SER A 100 -1.36 -15.61 -10.16
N LYS A 101 -0.24 -15.84 -10.85
CA LYS A 101 -0.21 -16.37 -12.24
C LYS A 101 -1.11 -15.57 -13.21
N GLY A 102 -1.16 -14.25 -13.06
CA GLY A 102 -1.98 -13.37 -13.91
C GLY A 102 -3.48 -13.35 -13.57
N GLN A 103 -3.92 -14.05 -12.53
CA GLN A 103 -5.31 -14.06 -12.06
C GLN A 103 -5.41 -13.44 -10.67
N LEU A 104 -6.49 -12.69 -10.43
CA LEU A 104 -6.79 -12.14 -9.11
C LEU A 104 -7.12 -13.28 -8.14
N LYS A 105 -6.46 -13.30 -6.99
CA LYS A 105 -6.71 -14.29 -5.94
C LYS A 105 -8.10 -14.06 -5.36
N LEU A 106 -8.91 -15.11 -5.14
CA LEU A 106 -10.28 -14.95 -4.66
C LEU A 106 -10.38 -14.22 -3.30
N ASN A 107 -9.42 -14.45 -2.41
CA ASN A 107 -9.36 -13.86 -1.07
C ASN A 107 -8.35 -12.70 -0.97
N TYR A 108 -8.14 -11.94 -2.05
CA TYR A 108 -7.21 -10.80 -2.05
C TYR A 108 -7.60 -9.70 -1.06
N ASN A 109 -8.90 -9.54 -0.78
CA ASN A 109 -9.46 -8.49 0.08
C ASN A 109 -9.54 -8.89 1.57
N SER A 110 -9.28 -10.15 1.90
CA SER A 110 -9.49 -10.71 3.24
C SER A 110 -8.21 -11.35 3.79
N VAL A 111 -7.04 -10.85 3.39
CA VAL A 111 -5.75 -11.33 3.88
C VAL A 111 -5.48 -10.71 5.25
N ASP A 112 -5.32 -11.55 6.28
CA ASP A 112 -5.06 -11.11 7.65
C ASP A 112 -3.57 -10.83 7.88
N LEU A 113 -3.25 -9.97 8.85
CA LEU A 113 -1.87 -9.64 9.21
C LEU A 113 -1.03 -10.88 9.56
N THR A 114 -1.63 -11.87 10.23
CA THR A 114 -0.95 -13.10 10.64
C THR A 114 -0.53 -14.01 9.48
N GLU A 115 -1.10 -13.83 8.28
CA GLU A 115 -0.72 -14.58 7.08
C GLU A 115 0.44 -13.92 6.34
N VAL A 116 0.63 -12.62 6.55
CA VAL A 116 1.60 -11.81 5.81
C VAL A 116 2.89 -11.68 6.60
N GLU A 117 2.79 -11.35 7.89
CA GLU A 117 3.95 -11.22 8.77
C GLU A 117 4.25 -12.53 9.50
N ILE A 118 5.43 -13.10 9.20
CA ILE A 118 5.87 -14.37 9.75
C ILE A 118 6.94 -14.11 10.81
N LEU A 119 6.65 -14.48 12.05
CA LEU A 119 7.64 -14.39 13.13
C LEU A 119 8.59 -15.59 13.16
N ASP A 120 9.76 -15.41 13.75
CA ASP A 120 10.67 -16.52 14.09
C ASP A 120 10.42 -17.00 15.53
N ASP A 121 9.32 -17.70 15.73
CA ASP A 121 8.91 -18.28 17.01
C ASP A 121 9.03 -19.82 17.06
N GLY A 122 9.59 -20.41 15.99
CA GLY A 122 9.70 -21.87 15.82
C GLY A 122 8.37 -22.59 15.60
N ARG A 123 7.25 -21.87 15.43
CA ARG A 123 5.93 -22.47 15.19
C ARG A 123 5.73 -22.82 13.72
N GLY A 124 4.83 -23.78 13.50
CA GLY A 124 4.44 -24.20 12.15
C GLY A 124 3.59 -23.15 11.43
N PRO A 125 3.42 -23.29 10.11
CA PRO A 125 2.53 -22.43 9.33
C PRO A 125 1.11 -22.40 9.92
N ARG A 126 0.44 -21.24 9.85
CA ARG A 126 -0.94 -21.03 10.34
C ARG A 126 -1.14 -21.21 11.85
N ASN A 127 -0.06 -21.25 12.63
CA ASN A 127 -0.12 -21.19 14.09
C ASN A 127 0.57 -19.91 14.58
N PRO A 128 -0.14 -18.77 14.62
CA PRO A 128 0.49 -17.49 14.94
C PRO A 128 1.06 -17.48 16.37
N GLY A 129 2.23 -16.86 16.52
CA GLY A 129 2.85 -16.55 17.82
C GLY A 129 2.00 -15.60 18.66
N PRO A 130 2.16 -15.59 20.00
CA PRO A 130 1.46 -14.64 20.86
C PRO A 130 1.83 -13.19 20.53
N GLU A 131 3.06 -12.93 20.08
CA GLU A 131 3.55 -11.58 19.76
C GLU A 131 2.82 -11.00 18.54
N ILE A 132 2.62 -11.79 17.47
CA ILE A 132 1.89 -11.30 16.29
C ILE A 132 0.40 -11.12 16.59
N LEU A 133 -0.17 -11.97 17.47
CA LEU A 133 -1.55 -11.83 17.92
C LEU A 133 -1.73 -10.58 18.79
N GLU A 134 -0.75 -10.25 19.64
CA GLU A 134 -0.73 -9.02 20.41
C GLU A 134 -0.68 -7.81 19.48
N LEU A 135 0.24 -7.80 18.50
CA LEU A 135 0.34 -6.73 17.49
C LEU A 135 -0.97 -6.56 16.71
N ARG A 136 -1.56 -7.68 16.25
CA ARG A 136 -2.84 -7.70 15.55
C ARG A 136 -3.96 -7.11 16.43
N SER A 137 -4.08 -7.55 17.67
CA SER A 137 -5.10 -7.04 18.59
C SER A 137 -4.92 -5.56 18.89
N ALA A 138 -3.68 -5.10 19.06
CA ALA A 138 -3.39 -3.69 19.31
C ALA A 138 -3.78 -2.78 18.13
N LEU A 139 -3.56 -3.26 16.90
CA LEU A 139 -3.96 -2.56 15.67
C LEU A 139 -5.48 -2.53 15.48
N VAL A 140 -6.15 -3.66 15.72
CA VAL A 140 -7.61 -3.79 15.65
C VAL A 140 -8.31 -2.94 16.72
N ASP A 141 -7.75 -2.91 17.93
CA ASP A 141 -8.26 -2.10 19.06
C ASP A 141 -7.91 -0.61 18.92
N HIS A 142 -7.26 -0.21 17.82
CA HIS A 142 -6.86 1.18 17.57
C HIS A 142 -5.97 1.77 18.69
N LYS A 143 -5.16 0.93 19.33
CA LYS A 143 -4.22 1.36 20.37
C LYS A 143 -2.99 2.00 19.75
N ARG A 144 -2.33 2.86 20.51
CA ARG A 144 -1.02 3.42 20.17
C ARG A 144 0.04 2.77 21.03
N GLY A 145 1.12 2.30 20.42
CA GLY A 145 2.18 1.60 21.14
C GLY A 145 3.38 1.26 20.28
N SER A 146 4.29 0.52 20.87
CA SER A 146 5.48 0.00 20.18
C SER A 146 5.87 -1.36 20.75
N MET A 147 6.30 -2.26 19.88
CA MET A 147 6.88 -3.55 20.26
C MET A 147 8.28 -3.62 19.65
N LYS A 148 9.28 -3.95 20.47
CA LYS A 148 10.69 -3.88 20.06
C LYS A 148 11.33 -5.24 20.02
N GLY A 149 12.27 -5.42 19.11
CA GLY A 149 13.11 -6.60 19.01
C GLY A 149 12.37 -7.88 18.62
N ILE A 150 11.26 -7.75 17.89
CA ILE A 150 10.49 -8.91 17.40
C ILE A 150 11.32 -9.61 16.31
N PRO A 151 11.59 -10.92 16.44
CA PRO A 151 12.29 -11.66 15.41
C PRO A 151 11.32 -12.06 14.29
N VAL A 152 11.60 -11.63 13.06
CA VAL A 152 10.76 -11.81 11.87
C VAL A 152 11.51 -12.60 10.82
N LYS A 153 10.80 -13.48 10.10
CA LYS A 153 11.28 -14.19 8.91
C LYS A 153 10.82 -13.48 7.67
N LEU A 154 11.78 -13.07 6.86
CA LEU A 154 11.54 -12.36 5.62
C LEU A 154 11.95 -13.20 4.45
N HIS A 155 11.07 -13.32 3.48
CA HIS A 155 11.32 -14.07 2.27
C HIS A 155 11.71 -13.12 1.14
N TYR A 156 12.70 -13.52 0.35
CA TYR A 156 13.13 -12.80 -0.85
C TYR A 156 13.21 -13.77 -2.03
N ASP A 157 13.21 -13.21 -3.25
CA ASP A 157 13.39 -13.97 -4.49
C ASP A 157 12.34 -15.09 -4.63
N ASP A 158 11.05 -14.74 -4.57
CA ASP A 158 9.92 -15.67 -4.66
C ASP A 158 10.03 -16.89 -3.72
N ASN A 159 10.23 -16.61 -2.42
CA ASN A 159 10.34 -17.61 -1.35
C ASN A 159 11.57 -18.53 -1.46
N ARG A 160 12.59 -18.16 -2.23
CA ARG A 160 13.82 -18.96 -2.35
C ARG A 160 14.83 -18.70 -1.24
N ARG A 161 14.79 -17.52 -0.64
CA ARG A 161 15.72 -17.12 0.44
C ARG A 161 14.94 -16.60 1.62
N VAL A 162 15.42 -16.90 2.81
CA VAL A 162 14.84 -16.40 4.07
C VAL A 162 15.93 -15.70 4.86
N ILE A 163 15.62 -14.51 5.36
CA ILE A 163 16.46 -13.76 6.28
C ILE A 163 15.72 -13.66 7.61
N LEU A 164 16.46 -13.88 8.69
CA LEU A 164 15.98 -13.65 10.05
C LEU A 164 16.47 -12.29 10.50
N GLU A 165 15.55 -11.40 10.84
CA GLU A 165 15.86 -10.04 11.25
C GLU A 165 15.04 -9.64 12.49
N ARG A 166 15.62 -8.83 13.38
CA ARG A 166 14.89 -8.22 14.49
C ARG A 166 14.36 -6.86 14.08
N ARG A 167 13.05 -6.66 14.26
CA ARG A 167 12.36 -5.42 13.90
C ARG A 167 11.63 -4.83 15.09
N ASP A 168 11.58 -3.50 15.08
CA ASP A 168 10.79 -2.69 15.99
C ASP A 168 9.52 -2.23 15.25
N TYR A 169 8.38 -2.55 15.83
CA TYR A 169 7.05 -2.20 15.35
C TYR A 169 6.51 -1.01 16.11
N PHE A 170 6.12 0.03 15.40
CA PHE A 170 5.43 1.20 15.93
C PHE A 170 4.05 1.28 15.32
N TYR A 171 3.01 1.33 16.13
CA TYR A 171 1.63 1.35 15.65
C TYR A 171 0.81 2.46 16.29
N ALA A 172 -0.11 3.01 15.50
CA ALA A 172 -1.02 4.06 15.92
C ALA A 172 -2.30 4.02 15.08
N PRO A 173 -3.43 4.46 15.64
CA PRO A 173 -4.66 4.63 14.86
C PRO A 173 -4.55 5.82 13.90
N LEU A 174 -5.16 5.72 12.72
CA LEU A 174 -5.38 6.88 11.86
C LEU A 174 -6.64 7.63 12.33
N PRO A 175 -6.51 8.91 12.73
CA PRO A 175 -7.65 9.68 13.20
C PRO A 175 -8.71 9.84 12.09
N GLY A 176 -9.98 9.60 12.44
CA GLY A 176 -11.11 9.74 11.51
C GLY A 176 -11.32 8.56 10.56
N THR A 177 -10.56 7.47 10.69
CA THR A 177 -10.75 6.25 9.89
C THR A 177 -10.72 5.00 10.77
N PRO A 178 -11.35 3.89 10.35
CA PRO A 178 -11.28 2.61 11.07
C PRO A 178 -9.97 1.84 10.77
N PHE A 179 -8.89 2.55 10.44
CA PHE A 179 -7.62 1.96 10.02
C PHE A 179 -6.54 2.18 11.07
N GLY A 180 -5.73 1.14 11.30
CA GLY A 180 -4.49 1.19 12.07
C GLY A 180 -3.29 1.31 11.13
N LEU A 181 -2.36 2.20 11.44
CA LEU A 181 -1.06 2.30 10.79
C LEU A 181 -0.02 1.62 11.65
N ALA A 182 0.80 0.78 11.03
CA ALA A 182 2.02 0.28 11.63
C ALA A 182 3.23 0.58 10.75
N VAL A 183 4.37 0.76 11.41
CA VAL A 183 5.67 0.94 10.78
C VAL A 183 6.63 -0.04 11.42
N ALA A 184 7.25 -0.88 10.61
CA ALA A 184 8.28 -1.81 11.02
C ALA A 184 9.64 -1.26 10.59
N ILE A 185 10.54 -1.07 11.55
CA ILE A 185 11.87 -0.51 11.33
C ILE A 185 12.90 -1.50 11.88
N PRO A 186 13.96 -1.83 11.11
CA PRO A 186 15.05 -2.65 11.64
C PRO A 186 15.88 -1.86 12.66
N ASN A 187 16.61 -2.57 13.54
CA ASN A 187 17.41 -1.93 14.61
C ASN A 187 18.45 -0.91 14.10
N TYR A 188 18.94 -1.06 12.87
CA TYR A 188 19.90 -0.14 12.24
C TYR A 188 19.23 1.01 11.46
N GLY A 189 17.90 1.04 11.35
CA GLY A 189 17.12 2.03 10.59
C GLY A 189 16.77 3.31 11.36
N THR A 190 17.34 3.53 12.55
CA THR A 190 16.96 4.65 13.44
C THR A 190 17.60 5.98 13.06
N THR A 191 18.57 5.99 12.15
CA THR A 191 19.31 7.20 11.74
C THR A 191 19.09 7.47 10.25
N TRP A 192 18.91 8.74 9.89
CA TRP A 192 18.79 9.17 8.50
C TRP A 192 19.74 10.33 8.22
N ILE A 193 20.25 10.38 6.99
CA ILE A 193 21.16 11.43 6.56
C ILE A 193 20.35 12.61 6.05
N LYS A 194 20.42 13.74 6.74
CA LYS A 194 19.87 15.01 6.25
C LYS A 194 20.99 15.79 5.57
N VAL A 195 20.89 15.95 4.24
CA VAL A 195 21.80 16.82 3.50
C VAL A 195 21.53 18.27 3.88
N ARG A 196 22.57 18.98 4.33
CA ARG A 196 22.50 20.42 4.58
C ARG A 196 22.62 21.14 3.24
N ASN A 197 21.52 21.72 2.76
CA ASN A 197 21.54 22.55 1.56
C ASN A 197 22.24 23.87 1.87
N ASN A 198 23.51 23.99 1.48
CA ASN A 198 24.17 25.28 1.32
C ASN A 198 24.14 25.62 -0.17
N ASN A 199 23.31 26.59 -0.57
CA ASN A 199 23.27 27.29 -1.86
C ASN A 199 23.93 26.56 -3.05
N ILE A 200 23.27 25.53 -3.59
CA ILE A 200 23.60 25.02 -4.92
C ILE A 200 22.74 25.82 -5.90
N SER A 201 23.30 26.91 -6.43
CA SER A 201 22.82 27.47 -7.68
C SER A 201 23.10 26.44 -8.77
N CYS A 202 22.05 25.78 -9.28
CA CYS A 202 22.17 25.01 -10.51
C CYS A 202 22.52 26.01 -11.64
N PRO A 203 23.66 25.86 -12.35
CA PRO A 203 23.89 26.68 -13.52
C PRO A 203 22.85 26.28 -14.57
N SER A 204 21.98 27.21 -14.93
CA SER A 204 21.04 27.02 -16.03
C SER A 204 21.83 26.77 -17.31
N LEU A 205 21.65 25.60 -17.91
CA LEU A 205 21.92 25.37 -19.32
C LEU A 205 21.10 26.41 -20.12
N ASN A 206 21.75 27.42 -20.70
CA ASN A 206 21.24 28.12 -21.88
C ASN A 206 22.31 28.99 -22.57
N SER A 207 22.26 28.93 -23.91
CA SER A 207 23.01 29.67 -24.93
C SER A 207 24.45 29.23 -25.25
N ILE A 208 24.57 28.07 -25.89
CA ILE A 208 25.30 28.03 -27.16
C ILE A 208 24.30 28.52 -28.21
N ALA A 209 24.37 29.80 -28.57
CA ALA A 209 23.76 30.32 -29.79
C ALA A 209 24.36 31.69 -30.14
N SER A 210 24.84 31.78 -31.38
CA SER A 210 25.08 32.96 -32.22
C SER A 210 26.28 33.87 -31.93
N ASP A 211 27.23 33.78 -32.90
CA ASP A 211 28.14 34.78 -33.49
C ASP A 211 29.18 35.53 -32.63
#